data_AF-A0A7W7AP43-F1
#
_entry.id   AF-A0A7W7AP43-F1
#
_cell.length_a   1.000
_cell.length_b   1.000
_cell.length_c   1.000
_cell.angle_alpha   90.00
_cell.angle_beta   90.00
_cell.angle_gamma   90.00
#
_symmetry.space_group_name_H-M   'P 1'
#
loop_
_entity.id
_entity.type
_entity.pdbx_description
1 polymer ?
#
loop_
_entity_poly.entity_id
_entity_poly.type
_entity_poly.pdbx_seq_one_letter_code
_entity_poly.pdbx_strand_id
1 'polypeptide(L)'
;MTHPIRLVRWPDPHHAPWQDPPTTAQVAVGRGSGAAAEVPAEPKPADPDADRPAAPEQPSYAERAVALYEQRRLRQRLFGHPDGLFQEPAWDMLLHLFIQQERGERVPISNLSSASCVPQTTALRWIKVLEREGLAQCWQSKSDARVRYVTLTPHAQDIMLRYLDRI
;
A
#
# COMPACT_ATOMS: atom_id res chain seq x y z
N MET A 1 -6.38 -23.72 -2.37
CA MET A 1 -4.90 -23.83 -2.40
C MET A 1 -4.36 -22.63 -1.66
N THR A 2 -3.88 -22.84 -0.45
CA THR A 2 -3.48 -21.78 0.49
C THR A 2 -2.06 -21.35 0.17
N HIS A 3 -1.88 -20.18 -0.43
CA HIS A 3 -0.54 -19.58 -0.51
C HIS A 3 -0.08 -19.20 0.90
N PRO A 4 1.11 -19.63 1.35
CA PRO A 4 1.63 -19.19 2.62
C PRO A 4 2.01 -17.72 2.49
N ILE A 5 1.15 -16.84 3.01
CA ILE A 5 1.51 -15.44 3.27
C ILE A 5 2.73 -15.49 4.18
N ARG A 6 3.88 -15.03 3.68
CA ARG A 6 5.10 -14.91 4.46
C ARG A 6 4.88 -13.77 5.46
N LEU A 7 4.34 -14.11 6.63
CA LEU A 7 4.20 -13.22 7.77
C LEU A 7 5.58 -12.67 8.13
N VAL A 8 5.85 -11.43 7.74
CA VAL A 8 6.88 -10.64 8.41
C VAL A 8 6.27 -10.24 9.75
N ARG A 9 6.57 -11.02 10.78
CA ARG A 9 6.16 -10.75 12.16
C ARG A 9 6.91 -9.50 12.62
N TRP A 10 6.22 -8.35 12.65
CA TRP A 10 6.75 -7.08 13.15
C TRP A 10 6.01 -6.71 14.45
N PRO A 11 6.67 -6.34 15.56
CA PRO A 11 8.09 -6.03 15.76
C PRO A 11 8.89 -7.18 16.42
N ASP A 12 10.11 -7.45 15.93
CA ASP A 12 11.10 -8.34 16.57
C ASP A 12 12.13 -7.49 17.34
N PRO A 13 12.37 -7.74 18.65
CA PRO A 13 13.37 -7.03 19.45
C PRO A 13 14.84 -7.26 19.02
N HIS A 14 15.13 -8.21 18.12
CA HIS A 14 16.50 -8.51 17.66
C HIS A 14 16.85 -7.98 16.26
N HIS A 15 15.96 -7.25 15.57
CA HIS A 15 16.36 -6.59 14.32
C HIS A 15 17.19 -5.34 14.63
N ALA A 16 18.40 -5.27 14.07
CA ALA A 16 19.26 -4.10 14.16
C ALA A 16 18.48 -2.82 13.81
N PRO A 17 18.69 -1.69 14.52
CA PRO A 17 17.91 -0.47 14.31
C PRO A 17 17.95 -0.08 12.83
N TRP A 18 16.79 -0.11 12.17
CA TRP A 18 16.68 0.22 10.76
C TRP A 18 17.29 1.60 10.53
N GLN A 19 18.26 1.67 9.61
CA GLN A 19 18.91 2.90 9.18
C GLN A 19 18.09 3.49 8.04
N ASP A 20 17.77 4.77 8.11
CA ASP A 20 17.06 5.46 7.03
C ASP A 20 17.88 5.33 5.74
N PRO A 21 17.25 5.03 4.58
CA PRO A 21 17.98 5.03 3.32
C PRO A 21 18.55 6.44 3.09
N PRO A 22 19.77 6.57 2.55
CA PRO A 22 20.34 7.88 2.30
C PRO A 22 19.41 8.68 1.38
N THR A 23 19.13 9.93 1.77
CA THR A 23 18.21 10.88 1.12
C THR A 23 18.56 11.29 -0.31
N THR A 24 19.47 10.62 -1.02
CA THR A 24 19.86 11.05 -2.37
C THR A 24 20.03 9.88 -3.33
N ALA A 25 18.98 9.60 -4.09
CA ALA A 25 19.09 8.95 -5.39
C ALA A 25 18.31 9.79 -6.40
N GLN A 26 18.98 10.82 -6.91
CA GLN A 26 18.57 11.49 -8.13
C GLN A 26 18.67 10.48 -9.29
N VAL A 27 17.59 10.34 -10.04
CA VAL A 27 17.55 9.53 -11.26
C VAL A 27 18.38 10.25 -12.33
N ALA A 28 19.56 9.70 -12.64
CA ALA A 28 20.36 10.11 -13.79
C ALA A 28 19.87 9.36 -15.04
N VAL A 29 19.32 10.10 -16.00
CA VAL A 29 18.99 9.60 -17.35
C VAL A 29 20.28 9.57 -18.18
N GLY A 30 20.77 8.38 -18.49
CA GLY A 30 21.89 8.16 -19.40
C GLY A 30 21.44 7.42 -20.67
N ARG A 31 21.51 8.09 -21.83
CA ARG A 31 21.42 7.47 -23.16
C ARG A 31 22.72 6.73 -23.47
N GLY A 32 22.63 5.56 -24.09
CA GLY A 32 23.76 4.86 -24.69
C GLY A 32 23.30 3.74 -25.62
N SER A 33 23.43 3.99 -26.93
CA SER A 33 23.14 3.07 -28.03
C SER A 33 24.29 2.08 -28.21
N GLY A 34 23.98 0.83 -28.58
CA GLY A 34 24.97 -0.19 -28.95
C GLY A 34 24.30 -1.46 -29.44
N ALA A 35 24.07 -1.54 -30.74
CA ALA A 35 23.56 -2.71 -31.44
C ALA A 35 24.66 -3.77 -31.60
N ALA A 36 24.35 -5.02 -31.28
CA ALA A 36 24.99 -6.20 -31.85
C ALA A 36 23.89 -7.23 -32.14
N ALA A 37 23.73 -7.55 -33.42
CA ALA A 37 22.73 -8.47 -33.93
C ALA A 37 23.07 -9.90 -33.49
N GLU A 38 22.08 -10.58 -32.90
CA GLU A 38 22.13 -12.00 -32.58
C GLU A 38 21.25 -12.77 -33.57
N VAL A 39 21.75 -13.93 -33.99
CA VAL A 39 21.28 -14.77 -35.10
C VAL A 39 19.88 -15.37 -34.81
N PRO A 40 18.95 -15.49 -35.78
CA PRO A 40 17.63 -16.08 -35.52
C PRO A 40 17.72 -17.57 -35.23
N ALA A 41 17.37 -17.96 -34.00
CA ALA A 41 17.13 -19.36 -33.65
C ALA A 41 15.75 -19.81 -34.17
N GLU A 42 15.69 -20.99 -34.78
CA GLU A 42 14.47 -21.60 -35.30
C GLU A 42 13.38 -21.73 -34.22
N PRO A 43 12.10 -21.46 -34.52
CA PRO A 43 11.03 -21.56 -33.53
C PRO A 43 10.74 -23.01 -33.17
N LYS A 44 10.91 -23.33 -31.88
CA LYS A 44 10.43 -24.56 -31.24
C LYS A 44 8.91 -24.72 -31.51
N PRO A 45 8.41 -25.91 -31.87
CA PRO A 45 6.98 -26.11 -32.13
C PRO A 45 6.16 -25.70 -30.90
N ALA A 46 5.20 -24.80 -31.12
CA ALA A 46 4.31 -24.29 -30.10
C ALA A 46 3.42 -25.41 -29.54
N ASP A 47 3.34 -25.47 -28.22
CA ASP A 47 2.41 -26.34 -27.50
C ASP A 47 0.97 -25.88 -27.85
N PRO A 48 0.10 -26.75 -28.41
CA PRO A 48 -1.24 -26.35 -28.88
C PRO A 48 -2.18 -25.92 -27.74
N ASP A 49 -1.78 -26.07 -26.48
CA ASP A 49 -2.51 -25.62 -25.29
C ASP A 49 -1.96 -24.28 -24.72
N ALA A 50 -0.93 -23.68 -25.32
CA ALA A 50 -0.35 -22.40 -24.88
C ALA A 50 -1.28 -21.18 -25.08
N ASP A 51 -2.35 -21.35 -25.87
CA ASP A 51 -3.32 -20.31 -26.19
C ASP A 51 -4.63 -20.44 -25.37
N ARG A 52 -4.65 -21.33 -24.36
CA ARG A 52 -5.76 -21.37 -23.41
C ARG A 52 -5.61 -20.15 -22.50
N PRO A 53 -6.51 -19.14 -22.57
CA PRO A 53 -6.43 -18.00 -21.67
C PRO A 53 -6.48 -18.54 -20.24
N ALA A 54 -5.46 -18.21 -19.46
CA ALA A 54 -5.45 -18.50 -18.03
C ALA A 54 -6.78 -18.03 -17.46
N ALA A 55 -7.44 -18.89 -16.66
CA ALA A 55 -8.65 -18.50 -15.94
C ALA A 55 -8.39 -17.16 -15.23
N PRO A 56 -9.39 -16.24 -15.18
CA PRO A 56 -9.16 -14.91 -14.63
C PRO A 56 -8.52 -15.03 -13.25
N GLU A 57 -7.28 -14.57 -13.14
CA GLU A 57 -6.53 -14.60 -11.89
C GLU A 57 -7.31 -13.75 -10.88
N GLN A 58 -7.58 -14.32 -9.70
CA GLN A 58 -8.38 -13.62 -8.71
C GLN A 58 -7.61 -12.37 -8.27
N PRO A 59 -8.29 -11.20 -8.14
CA PRO A 59 -7.61 -9.98 -7.74
C PRO A 59 -7.01 -10.15 -6.35
N SER A 60 -5.76 -9.72 -6.22
CA SER A 60 -5.02 -9.68 -4.96
C SER A 60 -5.74 -8.81 -3.93
N TYR A 61 -5.44 -9.00 -2.64
CA TYR A 61 -6.00 -8.16 -1.58
C TYR A 61 -5.65 -6.68 -1.76
N ALA A 62 -4.45 -6.37 -2.26
CA ALA A 62 -4.04 -5.00 -2.54
C ALA A 62 -4.92 -4.36 -3.64
N GLU A 63 -5.21 -5.09 -4.72
CA GLU A 63 -6.10 -4.62 -5.78
C GLU A 63 -7.53 -4.41 -5.30
N ARG A 64 -8.06 -5.32 -4.48
CA ARG A 64 -9.38 -5.17 -3.84
C ARG A 64 -9.43 -3.93 -2.95
N ALA A 65 -8.39 -3.70 -2.14
CA ALA A 65 -8.29 -2.52 -1.29
C ALA A 65 -8.21 -1.21 -2.11
N VAL A 66 -7.44 -1.20 -3.20
CA VAL A 66 -7.37 -0.05 -4.13
C VAL A 66 -8.74 0.21 -4.76
N ALA A 67 -9.43 -0.82 -5.25
CA ALA A 67 -10.75 -0.70 -5.86
C ALA A 67 -11.77 -0.10 -4.88
N LEU A 68 -11.77 -0.59 -3.62
CA LEU A 68 -12.61 -0.02 -2.57
C LEU A 68 -12.26 1.45 -2.30
N TYR A 69 -10.98 1.77 -2.11
CA TYR A 69 -10.55 3.14 -1.86
C TYR A 69 -10.98 4.08 -3.00
N GLU A 70 -10.72 3.73 -4.27
CA GLU A 70 -11.12 4.54 -5.41
C GLU A 70 -12.64 4.65 -5.57
N GLN A 71 -13.42 3.59 -5.30
CA GLN A 71 -14.88 3.68 -5.28
C GLN A 71 -15.35 4.74 -4.27
N ARG A 72 -14.71 4.80 -3.10
CA ARG A 72 -15.03 5.81 -2.08
C ARG A 72 -14.65 7.22 -2.57
N ARG A 73 -13.48 7.38 -3.19
CA ARG A 73 -13.02 8.65 -3.78
C ARG A 73 -13.92 9.11 -4.93
N LEU A 74 -14.45 8.18 -5.72
CA LEU A 74 -15.33 8.47 -6.84
C LEU A 74 -16.62 9.17 -6.37
N ARG A 75 -17.19 8.78 -5.22
CA ARG A 75 -18.35 9.46 -4.63
C ARG A 75 -18.07 10.94 -4.37
N GLN A 76 -16.90 11.27 -3.81
CA GLN A 76 -16.50 12.66 -3.58
C GLN A 76 -16.29 13.42 -4.90
N ARG A 77 -15.69 12.78 -5.92
CA ARG A 77 -15.44 13.42 -7.22
C ARG A 77 -16.75 13.71 -7.98
N LEU A 78 -17.73 12.80 -7.94
CA LEU A 78 -18.97 12.90 -8.73
C LEU A 78 -20.04 13.75 -8.05
N PHE A 79 -20.23 13.61 -6.73
CA PHE A 79 -21.24 14.35 -5.98
C PHE A 79 -20.73 15.71 -5.48
N GLY A 80 -19.46 16.03 -5.74
CA GLY A 80 -18.81 17.25 -5.29
C GLY A 80 -18.44 17.23 -3.80
N HIS A 81 -18.18 18.42 -3.27
CA HIS A 81 -17.64 18.65 -1.92
C HIS A 81 -18.66 19.31 -0.97
N PRO A 82 -19.85 18.73 -0.71
CA PRO A 82 -20.54 19.05 0.54
C PRO A 82 -19.70 18.46 1.68
N ASP A 83 -18.95 19.33 2.37
CA ASP A 83 -17.95 18.94 3.35
C ASP A 83 -18.50 17.92 4.35
N GLY A 84 -17.81 16.76 4.43
CA GLY A 84 -18.14 15.70 5.38
C GLY A 84 -19.17 14.67 4.93
N LEU A 85 -19.87 14.85 3.79
CA LEU A 85 -21.03 13.99 3.47
C LEU A 85 -20.67 12.52 3.22
N PHE A 86 -19.53 12.24 2.60
CA PHE A 86 -19.09 10.88 2.24
C PHE A 86 -17.75 10.49 2.89
N GLN A 87 -17.44 11.05 4.06
CA GLN A 87 -16.17 10.79 4.74
C GLN A 87 -16.30 9.63 5.73
N GLU A 88 -15.39 8.66 5.66
CA GLU A 88 -15.17 7.67 6.73
C GLU A 88 -13.67 7.61 6.99
N PRO A 89 -13.11 8.67 7.61
CA PRO A 89 -11.67 8.88 7.64
C PRO A 89 -10.90 7.72 8.24
N ALA A 90 -11.41 7.09 9.31
CA ALA A 90 -10.77 5.91 9.89
C ALA A 90 -10.65 4.76 8.88
N TRP A 91 -11.69 4.51 8.10
CA TRP A 91 -11.70 3.45 7.10
C TRP A 91 -10.80 3.77 5.91
N ASP A 92 -10.85 5.02 5.42
CA ASP A 92 -9.98 5.49 4.34
C ASP A 92 -8.50 5.39 4.74
N MET A 93 -8.17 5.67 6.01
CA MET A 93 -6.83 5.46 6.56
C MET A 93 -6.43 3.99 6.60
N LEU A 94 -7.29 3.09 7.07
CA LEU A 94 -7.01 1.65 7.12
C LEU A 94 -6.73 1.07 5.73
N LEU A 95 -7.56 1.42 4.74
CA LEU A 95 -7.35 1.03 3.34
C LEU A 95 -6.02 1.55 2.81
N HIS A 96 -5.73 2.83 3.01
CA HIS A 96 -4.49 3.43 2.51
C HIS A 96 -3.25 2.80 3.17
N LEU A 97 -3.27 2.61 4.50
CA LEU A 97 -2.17 1.96 5.21
C LEU A 97 -1.97 0.52 4.76
N PHE A 98 -3.05 -0.23 4.54
CA PHE A 98 -2.98 -1.59 3.99
C PHE A 98 -2.30 -1.61 2.62
N ILE A 99 -2.76 -0.77 1.68
CA ILE A 99 -2.22 -0.69 0.31
C ILE A 99 -0.71 -0.36 0.34
N GLN A 100 -0.31 0.60 1.18
CA GLN A 100 1.08 1.03 1.27
C GLN A 100 1.96 -0.03 1.95
N GLN A 101 1.43 -0.75 2.94
CA GLN A 101 2.13 -1.85 3.60
C GLN A 101 2.35 -3.04 2.67
N GLU A 102 1.38 -3.38 1.82
CA GLU A 102 1.55 -4.40 0.77
C GLU A 102 2.62 -4.01 -0.26
N ARG A 103 2.88 -2.70 -0.44
CA ARG A 103 3.99 -2.17 -1.25
C ARG A 103 5.32 -2.08 -0.51
N GLY A 104 5.36 -2.40 0.79
CA GLY A 104 6.54 -2.24 1.63
C GLY A 104 6.87 -0.77 1.94
N GLU A 105 5.92 0.14 1.78
CA GLU A 105 6.10 1.58 1.95
C GLU A 105 5.61 2.05 3.34
N ARG A 106 6.29 3.06 3.88
CA ARG A 106 5.89 3.73 5.12
C ARG A 106 5.05 4.95 4.81
N VAL A 107 4.06 5.23 5.65
CA VAL A 107 3.14 6.36 5.43
C VAL A 107 3.42 7.47 6.45
N PRO A 108 3.89 8.66 6.05
CA PRO A 108 3.96 9.79 6.95
C PRO A 108 2.55 10.32 7.25
N ILE A 109 2.32 10.85 8.46
CA ILE A 109 1.00 11.34 8.91
C ILE A 109 0.39 12.37 7.92
N SER A 110 1.21 13.23 7.32
CA SER A 110 0.75 14.21 6.34
C SER A 110 0.09 13.56 5.12
N ASN A 111 0.63 12.44 4.65
CA ASN A 111 0.07 11.70 3.52
C ASN A 111 -1.27 11.04 3.90
N LEU A 112 -1.37 10.56 5.14
CA LEU A 112 -2.59 9.95 5.66
C LEU A 112 -3.76 10.94 5.78
N SER A 113 -3.47 12.22 6.08
CA SER A 113 -4.46 13.31 6.06
C SER A 113 -5.05 13.53 4.67
N SER A 114 -4.20 13.55 3.64
CA SER A 114 -4.63 13.68 2.24
C SER A 114 -5.44 12.47 1.77
N ALA A 115 -5.00 11.26 2.14
CA ALA A 115 -5.68 10.01 1.77
C ALA A 115 -7.11 9.95 2.35
N SER A 116 -7.27 10.36 3.60
CA SER A 116 -8.57 10.38 4.29
C SER A 116 -9.42 11.62 4.01
N CYS A 117 -8.93 12.57 3.21
CA CYS A 117 -9.67 13.79 2.84
C CYS A 117 -10.14 14.64 4.02
N VAL A 118 -9.36 14.65 5.11
CA VAL A 118 -9.65 15.48 6.29
C VAL A 118 -8.49 16.43 6.59
N PRO A 119 -8.76 17.56 7.28
CA PRO A 119 -7.70 18.43 7.79
C PRO A 119 -6.76 17.66 8.74
N GLN A 120 -5.51 18.11 8.83
CA GLN A 120 -4.46 17.42 9.60
C GLN A 120 -4.82 17.22 11.08
N THR A 121 -5.47 18.20 11.72
CA THR A 121 -5.91 18.09 13.12
C THR A 121 -6.96 16.99 13.31
N THR A 122 -7.84 16.81 12.33
CA THR A 122 -8.84 15.74 12.29
C THR A 122 -8.16 14.39 12.05
N ALA A 123 -7.19 14.34 11.13
CA ALA A 123 -6.42 13.13 10.89
C ALA A 123 -5.69 12.66 12.15
N LEU A 124 -5.04 13.57 12.88
CA LEU A 124 -4.36 13.28 14.15
C LEU A 124 -5.31 12.73 15.22
N ARG A 125 -6.56 13.21 15.27
CA ARG A 125 -7.57 12.66 16.18
C ARG A 125 -7.90 11.21 15.83
N TRP A 126 -8.11 10.91 14.55
CA TRP A 126 -8.43 9.55 14.10
C TRP A 126 -7.25 8.59 14.25
N ILE A 127 -6.02 9.04 13.98
CA ILE A 127 -4.81 8.25 14.23
C ILE A 127 -4.74 7.85 15.71
N LYS A 128 -4.99 8.77 16.64
CA LYS A 128 -5.02 8.45 18.08
C LYS A 128 -6.10 7.43 18.43
N VAL A 129 -7.27 7.50 17.78
CA VAL A 129 -8.32 6.49 17.95
C VAL A 129 -7.83 5.14 17.43
N LEU A 130 -7.30 5.07 16.21
CA LEU A 130 -6.78 3.83 15.63
C LEU A 130 -5.63 3.24 16.47
N GLU A 131 -4.74 4.06 17.03
CA GLU A 131 -3.70 3.61 17.96
C GLU A 131 -4.30 3.03 19.24
N ARG A 132 -5.28 3.70 19.84
CA ARG A 132 -5.95 3.23 21.06
C ARG A 132 -6.70 1.92 20.85
N GLU A 133 -7.32 1.75 19.70
CA GLU A 133 -8.00 0.49 19.32
C GLU A 133 -7.01 -0.61 18.87
N GLY A 134 -5.70 -0.34 18.89
CA GLY A 134 -4.68 -1.30 18.48
C GLY A 134 -4.70 -1.61 16.99
N LEU A 135 -5.23 -0.71 16.16
CA LEU A 135 -5.34 -0.87 14.71
C LEU A 135 -4.20 -0.20 13.94
N ALA A 136 -3.58 0.82 14.52
CA ALA A 136 -2.42 1.49 13.97
C ALA A 136 -1.32 1.64 15.01
N GLN A 137 -0.09 1.83 14.56
CA GLN A 137 1.04 2.21 15.42
C GLN A 137 1.86 3.31 14.74
N CYS A 138 2.34 4.27 15.53
CA CYS A 138 3.16 5.37 15.04
C CYS A 138 4.56 5.40 15.65
N TRP A 139 5.52 5.93 14.90
CA TRP A 139 6.87 6.22 15.38
C TRP A 139 7.42 7.49 14.75
N GLN A 140 8.41 8.11 15.41
CA GLN A 140 9.13 9.27 14.87
C GLN A 140 10.22 8.80 13.91
N SER A 141 10.46 9.56 12.84
CA SER A 141 11.61 9.32 11.96
C SER A 141 12.91 9.61 12.70
N LYS A 142 13.97 8.86 12.40
CA LYS A 142 15.31 9.10 12.97
C LYS A 142 16.02 10.25 12.27
N SER A 143 15.76 10.43 10.97
CA SER A 143 16.34 11.48 10.12
C SER A 143 15.68 12.85 10.30
N ASP A 144 14.38 12.91 10.61
CA ASP A 144 13.65 14.16 10.82
C ASP A 144 12.56 14.01 11.89
N ALA A 145 12.78 14.60 13.07
CA ALA A 145 11.86 14.54 14.21
C ALA A 145 10.48 15.16 13.93
N ARG A 146 10.34 15.95 12.85
CA ARG A 146 9.05 16.50 12.41
C ARG A 146 8.20 15.46 11.68
N VAL A 147 8.82 14.39 11.17
CA VAL A 147 8.13 13.32 10.46
C VAL A 147 7.75 12.21 11.42
N ARG A 148 6.45 11.89 11.44
CA ARG A 148 5.93 10.69 12.09
C ARG A 148 5.35 9.76 11.05
N TYR A 149 5.71 8.49 11.16
CA TYR A 149 5.16 7.43 10.32
C TYR A 149 4.06 6.69 11.04
N VAL A 150 3.14 6.14 10.26
CA VAL A 150 2.02 5.29 10.68
C VAL A 150 2.06 4.00 9.87
N THR A 151 1.71 2.87 10.50
CA THR A 151 1.45 1.59 9.83
C THR A 151 0.33 0.85 10.53
N LEU A 152 -0.22 -0.20 9.90
CA LEU A 152 -1.16 -1.08 10.56
C LEU A 152 -0.42 -1.92 11.61
N THR A 153 -1.09 -2.23 12.70
CA THR A 153 -0.62 -3.31 13.57
C THR A 153 -0.80 -4.66 12.85
N PRO A 154 -0.08 -5.72 13.27
CA PRO A 154 -0.32 -7.07 12.75
C PRO A 154 -1.77 -7.52 12.93
N HIS A 155 -2.42 -7.11 14.02
CA HIS A 155 -3.82 -7.38 14.28
C HIS A 155 -4.75 -6.73 13.24
N ALA A 156 -4.53 -5.45 12.94
CA ALA A 156 -5.31 -4.78 11.90
C ALA A 156 -5.06 -5.35 10.51
N GLN A 157 -3.81 -5.72 10.18
CA GLN A 157 -3.52 -6.36 8.89
C GLN A 157 -4.31 -7.66 8.71
N ASP A 158 -4.37 -8.51 9.74
CA ASP A 158 -5.17 -9.73 9.73
C ASP A 158 -6.68 -9.45 9.59
N ILE A 159 -7.21 -8.43 10.28
CA ILE A 159 -8.61 -8.00 10.09
C ILE A 159 -8.85 -7.56 8.64
N MET A 160 -7.97 -6.74 8.07
CA MET A 160 -8.07 -6.25 6.71
C MET A 160 -8.06 -7.40 5.70
N LEU A 161 -7.16 -8.37 5.85
CA LEU A 161 -7.11 -9.56 5.00
C LEU A 161 -8.44 -10.34 5.06
N ARG A 162 -8.96 -10.62 6.26
CA ARG A 162 -10.25 -11.33 6.44
C ARG A 162 -11.44 -10.56 5.87
N TYR A 163 -11.39 -9.24 5.92
CA TYR A 163 -12.43 -8.39 5.33
C TYR A 163 -12.35 -8.44 3.80
N LEU A 164 -11.16 -8.25 3.23
CA LEU A 164 -10.92 -8.23 1.78
C LEU A 164 -11.13 -9.60 1.11
N ASP A 165 -11.03 -10.69 1.87
CA ASP A 165 -11.37 -12.05 1.41
C ASP A 165 -12.89 -12.27 1.20
N ARG A 166 -13.73 -11.46 1.86
CA ARG A 166 -15.20 -11.63 1.87
C ARG A 166 -15.96 -10.72 0.91
N ILE A 167 -15.24 -9.85 0.20
CA ILE A 167 -15.79 -8.91 -0.78
C ILE A 167 -15.38 -9.32 -2.19
#